data_AF-A0A5J4PVH8-F1
#
_entry.id   AF-A0A5J4PVH8-F1
#
_cell.length_a   1.000
_cell.length_b   1.000
_cell.length_c   1.000
_cell.angle_alpha   90.00
_cell.angle_beta   90.00
_cell.angle_gamma   90.00
#
_symmetry.space_group_name_H-M   'P 1'
#
loop_
_entity.id
_entity.type
_entity.pdbx_description
1 polymer ?
#
loop_
_entity_poly.entity_id
_entity_poly.type
_entity_poly.pdbx_seq_one_letter_code
_entity_poly.pdbx_strand_id
1 'polypeptide(L)'
;MIERPDDLKDNLLWDLLSQMLEFDPNKRITAAKALQHPYFTSPEAIADVSKEQQDLASLAVVEEDEGDSAITEFDKDKSFIVPEPDIQKFIQQEMLNIQKFKDAYLQKDGQLLFASSSQLIQEST
;
A
#
# COMPACT_ATOMS: atom_id res chain seq x y z
N MET A 1 21.39 12.49 12.79
CA MET A 1 21.72 11.61 11.64
C MET A 1 21.58 10.18 12.12
N ILE A 2 20.85 9.36 11.39
CA ILE A 2 20.70 7.93 11.70
C ILE A 2 21.81 7.14 10.99
N GLU A 3 22.25 6.05 11.61
CA GLU A 3 23.28 5.17 11.03
C GLU A 3 22.64 4.14 10.09
N ARG A 4 23.30 3.88 8.96
CA ARG A 4 22.85 2.91 7.97
C ARG A 4 23.08 1.50 8.49
N PRO A 5 22.05 0.64 8.58
CA PRO A 5 22.23 -0.78 8.89
C PRO A 5 23.04 -1.47 7.80
N ASP A 6 23.95 -2.38 8.18
CA ASP A 6 24.81 -3.09 7.24
C ASP A 6 24.03 -3.90 6.20
N ASP A 7 22.86 -4.43 6.57
CA ASP A 7 22.03 -5.25 5.68
C ASP A 7 21.35 -4.44 4.57
N LEU A 8 21.21 -3.12 4.75
CA LEU A 8 20.53 -2.27 3.78
C LEU A 8 21.51 -1.89 2.66
N LYS A 9 21.49 -2.61 1.53
CA LYS A 9 22.41 -2.37 0.40
C LYS A 9 21.90 -1.39 -0.64
N ASP A 10 20.59 -1.16 -0.71
CA ASP A 10 19.99 -0.20 -1.63
C ASP A 10 20.30 1.25 -1.19
N ASN A 11 20.98 1.98 -2.07
CA ASN A 11 21.38 3.37 -1.82
C ASN A 11 20.22 4.35 -1.96
N LEU A 12 19.29 4.12 -2.89
CA LEU A 12 18.14 5.00 -3.11
C LEU A 12 17.14 4.86 -1.96
N LEU A 13 16.92 3.63 -1.50
CA LEU A 13 16.09 3.37 -0.32
C LEU A 13 16.69 4.04 0.93
N TRP A 14 18.00 3.87 1.15
CA TRP A 14 18.66 4.49 2.30
C TRP A 14 18.59 6.02 2.24
N ASP A 15 18.84 6.61 1.08
CA ASP A 15 18.79 8.06 0.90
C ASP A 15 17.40 8.61 1.24
N LEU A 16 16.33 7.97 0.73
CA LEU A 16 14.95 8.34 1.06
C LEU A 16 14.67 8.22 2.57
N LEU A 17 14.99 7.08 3.18
CA LEU A 17 14.76 6.83 4.60
C LEU A 17 15.50 7.85 5.48
N SER A 18 16.72 8.20 5.13
CA SER A 18 17.52 9.19 5.86
C SER A 18 16.85 10.57 5.88
N GLN A 19 16.17 10.95 4.79
CA GLN A 19 15.45 12.22 4.68
C GLN A 19 14.06 12.18 5.35
N MET A 20 13.40 11.01 5.39
CA MET A 20 12.12 10.80 6.08
C MET A 20 12.29 10.73 7.62
N LEU A 21 13.40 10.17 8.08
CA LEU A 21 13.72 9.97 9.49
C LEU A 21 14.57 11.10 10.09
N GLU A 22 14.55 12.28 9.46
CA GLU A 22 15.15 13.48 10.02
C GLU A 22 14.43 13.91 11.32
N PHE A 23 15.24 14.19 12.34
CA PHE A 23 14.78 14.54 13.69
C PHE A 23 14.24 15.96 13.72
N ASP A 24 14.87 16.90 13.01
CA ASP A 24 14.34 18.26 12.86
C ASP A 24 13.16 18.26 11.87
N PRO A 25 11.91 18.46 12.34
CA PRO A 25 10.74 18.39 11.47
C PRO A 25 10.76 19.46 10.36
N ASN A 26 11.49 20.57 10.55
CA ASN A 26 11.61 21.61 9.53
C ASN A 26 12.55 21.21 8.38
N LYS A 27 13.40 20.20 8.60
CA LYS A 27 14.34 19.66 7.60
C LYS A 27 13.86 18.34 7.00
N ARG A 28 12.90 17.67 7.63
CA ARG A 28 12.30 16.42 7.14
C ARG A 28 11.70 16.62 5.76
N ILE A 29 11.92 15.65 4.88
CA ILE A 29 11.32 15.65 3.54
C ILE A 29 9.79 15.65 3.64
N THR A 30 9.15 16.51 2.86
CA THR A 30 7.68 16.54 2.73
C THR A 30 7.20 15.40 1.86
N ALA A 31 5.97 14.90 2.07
CA ALA A 31 5.36 13.88 1.22
C ALA A 31 5.46 14.18 -0.29
N ALA A 32 5.15 15.41 -0.70
CA ALA A 32 5.23 15.80 -2.12
C ALA A 32 6.65 15.66 -2.70
N LYS A 33 7.69 16.01 -1.94
CA LYS A 33 9.09 15.82 -2.34
C LYS A 33 9.51 14.35 -2.31
N ALA A 34 9.04 13.59 -1.32
CA ALA A 34 9.33 12.16 -1.18
C ALA A 34 8.79 11.36 -2.38
N LEU A 35 7.59 11.69 -2.87
CA LEU A 35 7.02 11.07 -4.07
C LEU A 35 7.84 11.34 -5.35
N GLN A 36 8.64 12.41 -5.37
CA GLN A 36 9.52 12.75 -6.50
C GLN A 36 10.95 12.21 -6.30
N HIS A 37 11.19 11.43 -5.23
CA HIS A 37 12.49 10.88 -4.94
C HIS A 37 12.87 9.79 -5.96
N PRO A 38 14.15 9.67 -6.38
CA PRO A 38 14.58 8.66 -7.34
C PRO A 38 14.20 7.23 -6.95
N TYR A 39 14.08 6.92 -5.67
CA TYR A 39 13.56 5.62 -5.21
C TYR A 39 12.21 5.23 -5.83
N PHE A 40 11.34 6.21 -6.14
CA PHE A 40 10.05 5.97 -6.80
C PHE A 40 10.05 6.32 -8.29
N THR A 41 11.03 7.09 -8.77
CA THR A 41 11.01 7.65 -10.14
C THR A 41 12.18 7.23 -11.02
N SER A 42 13.12 6.43 -10.51
CA SER A 42 14.27 5.96 -11.29
C SER A 42 13.88 4.85 -12.27
N PRO A 43 14.73 4.54 -13.27
CA PRO A 43 14.50 3.43 -14.18
C PRO A 43 14.31 2.09 -13.47
N GLU A 44 14.98 1.86 -12.32
CA GLU A 44 14.80 0.67 -11.50
C GLU A 44 13.36 0.57 -10.97
N ALA A 45 12.80 1.65 -10.43
CA ALA A 45 11.41 1.68 -9.97
C ALA A 45 10.41 1.45 -11.11
N ILE A 46 10.71 1.98 -12.31
CA ILE A 46 9.89 1.75 -13.50
C ILE A 46 9.96 0.28 -13.95
N ALA A 47 11.12 -0.37 -13.79
CA ALA A 47 11.34 -1.76 -14.14
C ALA A 47 10.63 -2.74 -13.17
N ASP A 48 10.34 -2.32 -11.95
CA ASP A 48 9.58 -3.11 -10.97
C ASP A 48 8.09 -3.25 -11.34
N VAL A 49 7.58 -2.42 -12.24
CA VAL A 49 6.20 -2.56 -12.72
C VAL A 49 6.07 -3.83 -13.57
N SER A 50 5.29 -4.78 -13.06
CA SER A 50 5.10 -6.09 -13.66
C SER A 50 4.41 -6.03 -15.02
N LYS A 51 4.56 -7.11 -15.81
CA LYS A 51 3.86 -7.24 -17.08
C LYS A 51 2.34 -7.24 -16.92
N GLU A 52 1.84 -7.87 -15.86
CA GLU A 52 0.41 -7.91 -15.54
C GLU A 52 -0.16 -6.51 -15.27
N GLN A 53 0.55 -5.68 -14.49
CA GLN A 53 0.16 -4.28 -14.29
C GLN A 53 0.13 -3.48 -15.61
N GLN A 54 1.09 -3.71 -16.50
CA GLN A 54 1.10 -3.07 -17.82
C GLN A 54 -0.08 -3.49 -18.69
N ASP A 55 -0.42 -4.79 -18.67
CA ASP A 55 -1.50 -5.35 -19.47
C ASP A 55 -2.87 -4.88 -18.96
N LEU A 56 -3.07 -4.84 -17.63
CA LEU A 56 -4.28 -4.29 -17.01
C LEU A 56 -4.47 -2.80 -17.31
N ALA A 57 -3.40 -2.00 -17.21
CA ALA A 57 -3.47 -0.58 -17.58
C ALA A 57 -3.84 -0.39 -19.06
N SER A 58 -3.29 -1.24 -19.93
CA SER A 58 -3.61 -1.19 -21.37
C SER A 58 -5.05 -1.59 -21.64
N LEU A 59 -5.59 -2.57 -20.90
CA LEU A 59 -6.98 -2.98 -21.01
C LEU A 59 -7.93 -1.85 -20.59
N ALA A 60 -7.65 -1.17 -19.47
CA ALA A 60 -8.46 -0.04 -19.00
C ALA A 60 -8.57 1.08 -20.05
N VAL A 61 -7.49 1.37 -20.79
CA VAL A 61 -7.51 2.34 -21.91
C VAL A 61 -8.47 1.88 -23.01
N VAL A 62 -8.46 0.60 -23.37
CA VAL A 62 -9.36 0.05 -24.40
C VAL A 62 -10.81 0.09 -23.93
N GLU A 63 -11.09 -0.25 -22.68
CA GLU A 63 -12.45 -0.22 -22.13
C GLU A 63 -13.03 1.20 -22.09
N GLU A 64 -12.22 2.21 -21.74
CA GLU A 64 -12.61 3.62 -21.85
C GLU A 64 -12.95 4.01 -23.29
N ASP A 65 -12.12 3.62 -24.27
CA ASP A 65 -12.35 3.87 -25.70
C ASP A 65 -13.62 3.15 -26.24
N GLU A 66 -13.97 1.99 -25.66
CA GLU A 66 -15.20 1.25 -25.95
C GLU A 66 -16.45 1.83 -25.24
N GLY A 67 -16.25 2.83 -24.38
CA GLY A 67 -17.32 3.62 -23.77
C GLY A 67 -17.57 3.33 -22.29
N ASP A 68 -16.68 2.61 -21.59
CA ASP A 68 -16.79 2.43 -20.15
C ASP A 68 -16.41 3.73 -19.40
N SER A 69 -17.44 4.47 -18.99
CA SER A 69 -17.29 5.70 -18.22
C SER A 69 -16.87 5.50 -16.75
N ALA A 70 -16.79 4.25 -16.27
CA ALA A 70 -16.32 3.96 -14.92
C ALA A 70 -14.78 4.00 -14.82
N ILE A 71 -14.07 3.86 -15.95
CA ILE A 71 -12.61 3.94 -16.01
C ILE A 71 -12.14 5.36 -15.64
N THR A 72 -11.14 5.42 -14.76
CA THR A 72 -10.53 6.66 -14.31
C THR A 72 -9.10 6.80 -14.81
N GLU A 73 -8.48 7.96 -14.55
CA GLU A 73 -7.06 8.18 -14.84
C GLU A 73 -6.13 7.24 -14.06
N PHE A 74 -6.57 6.74 -12.90
CA PHE A 74 -5.78 5.83 -12.07
C PHE A 74 -5.74 4.40 -12.61
N ASP A 75 -6.82 3.95 -13.27
CA ASP A 75 -6.90 2.61 -13.85
C ASP A 75 -5.99 2.45 -15.08
N LYS A 76 -5.63 3.58 -15.71
CA LYS A 76 -4.77 3.64 -16.91
C LYS A 76 -3.29 3.77 -16.55
N ASP A 77 -2.96 4.04 -15.29
CA ASP A 77 -1.58 4.13 -14.82
C ASP A 77 -1.16 2.82 -14.14
N LYS A 78 -0.28 2.09 -14.83
CA LYS A 78 0.31 0.83 -14.37
C LYS A 78 0.94 0.89 -12.97
N SER A 79 1.41 2.06 -12.51
CA SER A 79 2.00 2.23 -11.18
C SER A 79 0.96 2.29 -10.04
N PHE A 80 -0.31 2.49 -10.38
CA PHE A 80 -1.43 2.50 -9.43
C PHE A 80 -2.19 1.15 -9.38
N ILE A 81 -1.82 0.19 -10.22
CA ILE A 81 -2.48 -1.11 -10.30
C ILE A 81 -1.82 -2.10 -9.36
N VAL A 82 -2.63 -2.82 -8.59
CA VAL A 82 -2.19 -4.00 -7.82
C VAL A 82 -2.90 -5.23 -8.41
N PRO A 83 -2.16 -6.21 -8.97
CA PRO A 83 -2.76 -7.42 -9.50
C PRO A 83 -3.60 -8.18 -8.47
N GLU A 84 -4.70 -8.78 -8.93
CA GLU A 84 -5.59 -9.56 -8.05
C GLU A 84 -4.85 -10.68 -7.27
N PRO A 85 -3.96 -11.47 -7.89
CA PRO A 85 -3.24 -12.52 -7.16
C PRO A 85 -2.39 -11.98 -6.00
N ASP A 86 -1.92 -10.74 -6.10
CA ASP A 86 -1.13 -10.11 -5.05
C ASP A 86 -2.04 -9.61 -3.92
N ILE A 87 -3.16 -8.94 -4.23
CA ILE A 87 -4.08 -8.48 -3.18
C ILE A 87 -4.76 -9.64 -2.45
N GLN A 88 -5.05 -10.75 -3.15
CA GLN A 88 -5.65 -11.95 -2.55
C GLN A 88 -4.79 -12.53 -1.42
N LYS A 89 -3.45 -12.50 -1.54
CA LYS A 89 -2.54 -13.01 -0.49
C LYS A 89 -2.79 -12.29 0.84
N PHE A 90 -2.95 -10.97 0.80
CA PHE A 90 -3.21 -10.17 2.00
C PHE A 90 -4.60 -10.43 2.57
N ILE A 91 -5.62 -10.50 1.71
CA ILE A 91 -7.00 -10.80 2.13
C ILE A 91 -7.05 -12.16 2.85
N GLN A 92 -6.43 -13.18 2.27
CA GLN A 92 -6.39 -14.53 2.87
C GLN A 92 -5.66 -14.53 4.22
N GLN A 93 -4.52 -13.86 4.32
CA GLN A 93 -3.79 -13.72 5.58
C GLN A 93 -4.62 -13.02 6.65
N GLU A 94 -5.33 -11.95 6.28
CA GLU A 94 -6.16 -11.20 7.21
C GLU A 94 -7.37 -12.02 7.68
N MET A 95 -8.02 -12.77 6.79
CA MET A 95 -9.08 -13.71 7.15
C MET A 95 -8.59 -14.76 8.17
N LEU A 96 -7.36 -15.26 8.01
CA LEU A 96 -6.76 -16.19 8.98
C LEU A 96 -6.48 -15.52 10.32
N ASN A 97 -6.00 -14.27 10.33
CA ASN A 97 -5.76 -13.51 11.56
C ASN A 97 -7.07 -13.26 12.32
N ILE A 98 -8.12 -12.84 11.60
CA ILE A 98 -9.46 -12.65 12.16
C ILE A 98 -10.00 -13.98 12.73
N GLN A 99 -9.78 -15.11 12.06
CA GLN A 99 -10.22 -16.40 12.56
C GLN A 99 -9.49 -16.80 13.85
N LYS A 100 -8.16 -16.68 13.89
CA LYS A 100 -7.36 -16.94 15.10
C LYS A 100 -7.81 -16.06 16.28
N PHE A 101 -8.08 -14.79 16.00
CA PHE A 101 -8.61 -13.87 17.00
C PHE A 101 -9.98 -14.36 17.51
N LYS A 102 -10.93 -14.66 16.63
CA LYS A 102 -12.24 -15.20 17.03
C LYS A 102 -12.10 -16.45 17.90
N ASP A 103 -11.24 -17.40 17.51
CA ASP A 103 -11.02 -18.64 18.24
C ASP A 103 -10.44 -18.37 19.64
N ALA A 104 -9.49 -17.45 19.76
CA ALA A 104 -8.89 -17.08 21.05
C ALA A 104 -9.89 -16.39 22.00
N TYR A 105 -10.81 -15.58 21.48
CA TYR A 105 -11.85 -14.91 22.28
C TYR A 105 -13.00 -15.85 22.65
N LEU A 106 -13.40 -16.74 21.74
CA LEU A 106 -14.41 -17.76 22.01
C LEU A 106 -13.94 -18.82 23.02
N GLN A 107 -12.65 -19.13 23.04
CA GLN A 107 -12.05 -20.03 24.04
C GLN A 107 -11.95 -19.39 25.43
N LYS A 108 -11.97 -18.06 25.56
CA LYS A 108 -11.76 -17.38 26.83
C LYS A 108 -13.03 -17.12 27.65
N ASP A 109 -14.17 -16.76 27.06
CA ASP A 109 -15.34 -16.37 27.87
C ASP A 109 -16.72 -16.71 27.27
N GLY A 110 -16.82 -17.52 26.21
CA GLY A 110 -18.10 -18.07 25.74
C GLY A 110 -19.18 -17.08 25.26
N GLN A 111 -18.90 -15.77 25.17
CA GLN A 111 -19.88 -14.77 24.73
C GLN A 111 -19.28 -13.79 23.70
N LEU A 112 -19.87 -13.76 22.50
CA LEU A 112 -19.53 -12.82 21.43
C LEU A 112 -20.24 -11.48 21.70
N LEU A 113 -19.53 -10.51 22.28
CA LEU A 113 -19.92 -9.11 22.20
C LEU A 113 -19.41 -8.58 20.85
N PHE A 114 -20.24 -8.63 19.82
CA PHE A 114 -19.99 -7.83 18.64
C PHE A 114 -20.19 -6.36 19.04
N ALA A 115 -19.11 -5.63 19.28
CA ALA A 115 -19.15 -4.23 18.92
C ALA A 115 -19.06 -4.24 17.38
N SER A 116 -20.21 -4.13 16.72
CA SER A 116 -20.24 -3.93 15.26
C SER A 116 -19.33 -2.75 14.94
N SER A 117 -18.50 -2.85 13.90
CA SER A 117 -17.61 -1.76 13.46
C SER A 117 -18.32 -0.41 13.25
N SER A 118 -19.65 -0.42 13.15
CA SER A 118 -20.52 0.77 13.16
C SER A 118 -20.49 1.58 14.47
N GLN A 119 -20.08 1.01 15.61
CA GLN A 119 -20.03 1.73 16.89
C GLN A 119 -18.76 2.57 17.07
N LEU A 120 -17.67 2.25 16.38
CA LEU A 120 -16.39 2.99 16.51
C LEU A 120 -16.39 4.36 15.81
N ILE A 121 -17.37 4.65 14.95
CA ILE A 121 -17.47 5.93 14.24
C ILE A 121 -18.32 6.95 15.03
N GLN A 122 -19.12 6.52 16.02
CA GLN A 122 -20.01 7.43 16.77
C GLN A 122 -19.39 8.04 18.03
N GLU A 123 -18.24 7.56 18.52
CA GLU A 123 -17.60 8.11 19.73
C GLU A 123 -16.50 9.15 19.47
N SER A 124 -16.36 9.65 18.23
CA SER A 124 -15.36 10.67 17.87
C SER A 124 -15.95 12.07 17.60
N THR A 125 -17.09 12.41 18.21
CA THR A 125 -17.62 13.81 18.19
C THR A 125 -17.60 14.42 19.57
#